data_AF-A0A409V6X5-F1
#
_entry.id   AF-A0A409V6X5-F1
#
_cell.length_a   1.000
_cell.length_b   1.000
_cell.length_c   1.000
_cell.angle_alpha   90.00
_cell.angle_beta   90.00
_cell.angle_gamma   90.00
#
_symmetry.space_group_name_H-M   'P 1'
#
loop_
_entity.id
_entity.type
_entity.pdbx_description
1 polymer ?
#
loop_
_entity_poly.entity_id
_entity_poly.type
_entity_poly.pdbx_seq_one_letter_code
_entity_poly.pdbx_strand_id
1 'polypeptide(L)'
;LKDAITDLSADSECLECEGLIGCVAHKGILQAAQYVKRTLEEKHILEDAFDRAQGSKLVITGHSLGAGTAALLAVLLKQSYPDLICFAYAPPGGLLSFEASQASQDYICSVVLGKDMITRLSIWSMYDLKEKTLTAIRNSHSPK
;
A
#
# COMPACT_ATOMS: atom_id res chain seq x y z
N LEU A 1 3.68 -6.91 16.63
CA LEU A 1 3.13 -5.74 17.37
C LEU A 1 3.68 -4.40 16.86
N LYS A 2 4.88 -4.33 16.24
CA LYS A 2 5.40 -3.09 15.64
C LYS A 2 4.71 -2.70 14.32
N ASP A 3 4.36 -3.66 13.47
CA ASP A 3 3.75 -3.36 12.16
C ASP A 3 2.39 -2.66 12.28
N ALA A 4 1.55 -3.13 13.22
CA ALA A 4 0.23 -2.56 13.48
C ALA A 4 0.23 -1.11 14.02
N ILE A 5 1.35 -0.63 14.58
CA ILE A 5 1.44 0.73 15.12
C ILE A 5 1.79 1.72 14.01
N THR A 6 2.62 1.32 13.05
CA THR A 6 2.93 2.14 11.86
C THR A 6 1.70 2.29 10.95
N ASP A 7 0.80 1.31 10.96
CA ASP A 7 -0.48 1.33 10.24
C ASP A 7 -1.57 2.17 10.94
N LEU A 8 -1.36 2.58 12.20
CA LEU A 8 -2.37 3.32 12.98
C LEU A 8 -2.32 4.85 12.77
N SER A 9 -1.37 5.35 11.98
CA SER A 9 -1.35 6.75 11.54
C SER A 9 -2.18 6.88 10.26
N ALA A 10 -3.42 7.33 10.43
CA ALA A 10 -4.42 7.55 9.39
C ALA A 10 -4.15 8.81 8.52
N ASP A 11 -2.87 9.14 8.30
CA ASP A 11 -2.48 10.28 7.49
C ASP A 11 -2.44 9.89 6.00
N SER A 12 -2.92 10.79 5.15
CA SER A 12 -2.82 10.67 3.70
C SER A 12 -1.77 11.62 3.14
N GLU A 13 -1.11 11.22 2.06
CA GLU A 13 -0.15 12.05 1.33
C GLU A 13 -0.51 12.08 -0.16
N CYS A 14 -0.18 13.17 -0.83
CA CYS A 14 -0.41 13.33 -2.27
C CYS A 14 0.36 12.28 -3.05
N LEU A 15 -0.33 11.62 -3.98
CA LEU A 15 0.26 10.67 -4.89
C LEU A 15 0.73 11.41 -6.15
N GLU A 16 2.01 11.74 -6.19
CA GLU A 16 2.62 12.37 -7.36
C GLU A 16 2.91 11.31 -8.43
N CYS A 17 1.93 11.06 -9.30
CA CYS A 17 2.06 10.18 -10.47
C CYS A 17 1.39 10.81 -11.68
N GLU A 18 1.99 10.62 -12.85
CA GLU A 18 1.46 11.15 -14.11
C GLU A 18 0.06 10.57 -14.38
N GLY A 19 -0.92 11.45 -14.62
CA GLY A 19 -2.33 11.08 -14.78
C GLY A 19 -3.13 10.93 -13.48
N LEU A 20 -2.51 11.04 -12.30
CA LEU A 20 -3.18 10.95 -10.98
C LEU A 20 -3.12 12.26 -10.18
N ILE A 21 -3.48 13.37 -10.82
CA ILE A 21 -3.45 14.69 -10.19
C ILE A 21 -4.51 14.78 -9.08
N GLY A 22 -4.11 15.22 -7.89
CA GLY A 22 -5.01 15.39 -6.74
C GLY A 22 -5.41 14.10 -6.03
N CYS A 23 -4.84 12.96 -6.44
CA CYS A 23 -5.04 11.69 -5.77
C CYS A 23 -4.21 11.61 -4.48
N VAL A 24 -4.71 10.84 -3.51
CA VAL A 24 -4.02 10.61 -2.22
C VAL A 24 -3.84 9.13 -1.95
N ALA A 25 -2.83 8.80 -1.14
CA ALA A 25 -2.55 7.46 -0.66
C ALA A 25 -2.24 7.45 0.84
N HIS A 26 -2.30 6.29 1.49
CA HIS A 26 -1.90 6.13 2.89
C HIS A 26 -0.41 6.47 3.06
N LYS A 27 -0.10 7.51 3.84
CA LYS A 27 1.24 8.10 3.96
C LYS A 27 2.32 7.09 4.28
N GLY A 28 2.14 6.31 5.36
CA GLY A 28 3.16 5.35 5.80
C GLY A 28 3.47 4.26 4.76
N ILE A 29 2.46 3.82 4.01
CA ILE A 29 2.61 2.76 3.02
C ILE A 29 3.20 3.34 1.73
N LEU A 30 2.84 4.58 1.38
CA LEU A 30 3.45 5.30 0.25
C LEU A 30 4.95 5.49 0.48
N GLN A 31 5.35 5.89 1.69
CA GLN A 31 6.76 6.03 2.05
C GLN A 31 7.52 4.70 1.96
N ALA A 32 6.90 3.59 2.39
CA ALA A 32 7.48 2.26 2.21
C ALA A 32 7.65 1.91 0.72
N ALA A 33 6.66 2.20 -0.12
CA ALA A 33 6.74 1.95 -1.55
C ALA A 33 7.82 2.80 -2.23
N GLN A 34 7.93 4.08 -1.85
CA GLN A 34 8.98 4.99 -2.34
C GLN A 34 10.39 4.52 -1.93
N TYR A 35 10.54 4.01 -0.69
CA TYR A 35 11.81 3.43 -0.24
C TYR A 35 12.22 2.21 -1.08
N VAL A 36 11.27 1.31 -1.36
CA VAL A 36 11.52 0.14 -2.21
C VAL A 36 11.87 0.58 -3.63
N LYS A 37 11.09 1.50 -4.23
CA LYS A 37 11.38 2.05 -5.57
C LYS A 37 12.81 2.60 -5.65
N ARG A 38 13.18 3.47 -4.70
CA ARG A 38 14.54 4.04 -4.64
C ARG A 38 15.60 2.96 -4.56
N THR A 39 15.40 1.95 -3.72
CA THR A 39 16.35 0.84 -3.57
C THR A 39 16.50 0.04 -4.87
N LEU A 40 15.42 -0.17 -5.61
CA LEU A 40 15.45 -0.86 -6.91
C LEU A 40 16.23 -0.04 -7.94
N GLU A 41 16.00 1.27 -8.01
CA GLU A 41 16.67 2.20 -8.94
C GLU A 41 18.16 2.39 -8.61
N GLU A 42 18.51 2.66 -7.36
CA GLU A 42 19.90 2.88 -6.92
C GLU A 42 20.79 1.65 -7.14
N LYS A 43 20.20 0.46 -7.09
CA LYS A 43 20.91 -0.81 -7.24
C LYS A 43 20.74 -1.45 -8.61
N HIS A 44 20.03 -0.79 -9.53
CA HIS A 44 19.72 -1.30 -10.87
C HIS A 44 19.12 -2.73 -10.88
N ILE A 45 18.32 -3.07 -9.87
CA ILE A 45 17.86 -4.45 -9.64
C ILE A 45 16.93 -4.91 -10.77
N LEU A 46 16.05 -4.03 -11.23
CA LEU A 46 15.07 -4.38 -12.26
C LEU A 46 15.76 -4.46 -13.62
N GLU A 47 16.64 -3.52 -13.93
CA GLU A 47 17.46 -3.50 -15.15
C GLU A 47 18.28 -4.78 -15.28
N ASP A 48 19.04 -5.13 -14.24
CA ASP A 48 19.84 -6.37 -14.19
C ASP A 48 18.97 -7.63 -14.35
N ALA A 49 17.75 -7.62 -13.81
CA ALA A 49 16.82 -8.74 -13.94
C ALA A 49 16.27 -8.86 -15.36
N PHE A 50 15.92 -7.74 -16.00
CA PHE A 50 15.42 -7.72 -17.38
C PHE A 50 16.49 -8.09 -18.40
N ASP A 51 17.75 -7.73 -18.16
CA ASP A 51 18.88 -8.15 -18.99
C ASP A 51 19.05 -9.67 -19.00
N ARG A 52 18.80 -10.32 -17.86
CA ARG A 52 18.86 -11.79 -17.73
C ARG A 52 17.61 -12.50 -18.24
N ALA A 53 16.46 -11.83 -18.20
CA ALA A 53 15.15 -12.41 -18.49
C ALA A 53 14.40 -11.60 -19.56
N GLN A 54 15.03 -11.43 -20.72
CA GLN A 54 14.49 -10.64 -21.83
C GLN A 54 13.08 -11.10 -22.23
N GLY A 55 12.18 -10.14 -22.45
CA GLY A 55 10.78 -10.39 -22.81
C GLY A 55 9.88 -10.84 -21.65
N SER A 56 10.40 -10.93 -20.42
CA SER A 56 9.58 -11.17 -19.24
C SER A 56 8.74 -9.95 -18.88
N LYS A 57 7.72 -10.15 -18.05
CA LYS A 57 6.89 -9.07 -17.50
C LYS A 57 7.17 -8.87 -16.02
N LEU A 58 7.05 -7.64 -15.53
CA LEU A 58 7.17 -7.34 -14.11
C LEU A 58 5.89 -7.77 -13.37
N VAL A 59 6.05 -8.65 -12.39
CA VAL A 59 4.97 -9.00 -11.45
C VAL A 59 5.38 -8.56 -10.06
N ILE A 60 4.52 -7.78 -9.41
CA ILE A 60 4.70 -7.32 -8.04
C ILE A 60 3.68 -8.05 -7.16
N THR A 61 4.10 -8.50 -5.98
CA THR A 61 3.21 -9.17 -5.04
C THR A 61 3.55 -8.78 -3.61
N GLY A 62 2.56 -8.90 -2.73
CA GLY A 62 2.73 -8.69 -1.30
C GLY A 62 1.55 -9.22 -0.52
N HIS A 63 1.73 -9.37 0.79
CA HIS A 63 0.69 -9.80 1.73
C HIS A 63 0.48 -8.74 2.82
N SER A 64 -0.77 -8.50 3.21
CA SER A 64 -1.15 -7.58 4.29
C SER A 64 -0.55 -6.18 4.05
N LEU A 65 0.19 -5.61 5.00
CA LEU A 65 0.90 -4.34 4.81
C LEU A 65 1.78 -4.34 3.55
N GLY A 66 2.50 -5.44 3.30
CA GLY A 66 3.31 -5.61 2.10
C GLY A 66 2.48 -5.63 0.81
N ALA A 67 1.20 -6.02 0.87
CA ALA A 67 0.29 -5.92 -0.27
C ALA A 67 -0.10 -4.47 -0.56
N GLY A 68 -0.27 -3.65 0.47
CA GLY A 68 -0.44 -2.21 0.31
C GLY A 68 0.79 -1.56 -0.31
N THR A 69 1.98 -1.92 0.18
CA THR A 69 3.26 -1.45 -0.39
C THR A 69 3.42 -1.88 -1.84
N ALA A 70 3.11 -3.14 -2.16
CA ALA A 70 3.14 -3.69 -3.52
C ALA A 70 2.21 -2.93 -4.47
N ALA A 71 0.98 -2.64 -4.03
CA ALA A 71 0.01 -1.91 -4.82
C ALA A 71 0.47 -0.46 -5.10
N LEU A 72 0.95 0.27 -4.10
CA LEU A 72 1.47 1.62 -4.31
C LEU A 72 2.75 1.62 -5.16
N LEU A 73 3.64 0.64 -4.96
CA LEU A 73 4.83 0.47 -5.80
C LEU A 73 4.44 0.23 -7.26
N ALA A 74 3.40 -0.56 -7.52
CA ALA A 74 2.87 -0.80 -8.85
C ALA A 74 2.37 0.49 -9.50
N VAL A 75 1.68 1.36 -8.76
CA VAL A 75 1.27 2.68 -9.27
C VAL A 75 2.49 3.53 -9.64
N LEU A 76 3.49 3.61 -8.76
CA LEU A 76 4.71 4.39 -8.99
C LEU A 76 5.55 3.90 -10.17
N LEU A 77 5.52 2.59 -10.47
CA LEU A 77 6.31 1.97 -11.54
C LEU A 77 5.54 1.83 -12.86
N LYS A 78 4.23 2.13 -12.89
CA LYS A 78 3.37 1.87 -14.05
C LYS A 78 3.84 2.56 -15.32
N GLN A 79 4.38 3.78 -15.20
CA GLN A 79 4.88 4.55 -16.33
C GLN A 79 6.12 3.91 -16.95
N SER A 80 7.07 3.44 -16.13
CA SER A 80 8.31 2.81 -16.60
C SER A 80 8.07 1.37 -17.06
N TYR A 81 7.06 0.69 -16.51
CA TYR A 81 6.72 -0.70 -16.83
C TYR A 81 5.23 -0.83 -17.18
N PRO A 82 4.81 -0.45 -18.40
CA PRO A 82 3.39 -0.42 -18.80
C PRO A 82 2.68 -1.77 -18.71
N ASP A 83 3.42 -2.88 -18.89
CA ASP A 83 2.89 -4.25 -18.84
C ASP A 83 2.92 -4.88 -17.43
N LEU A 84 3.26 -4.11 -16.39
CA LEU A 84 3.33 -4.65 -15.03
C LEU A 84 1.95 -5.11 -14.53
N ILE A 85 1.96 -6.13 -13.67
CA ILE A 85 0.78 -6.62 -12.94
C ILE A 85 1.12 -6.72 -11.45
N CYS A 86 0.19 -6.38 -10.58
CA CYS A 86 0.29 -6.51 -9.15
C CYS A 86 -0.77 -7.45 -8.58
N PHE A 87 -0.36 -8.39 -7.74
CA PHE A 87 -1.25 -9.23 -6.94
C PHE A 87 -1.09 -8.87 -5.45
N ALA A 88 -2.07 -8.14 -4.92
CA ALA A 88 -2.07 -7.67 -3.55
C ALA A 88 -2.94 -8.59 -2.69
N TYR A 89 -2.34 -9.39 -1.81
CA TYR A 89 -3.06 -10.34 -0.96
C TYR A 89 -3.41 -9.72 0.39
N ALA A 90 -4.69 -9.69 0.75
CA ALA A 90 -5.18 -9.08 1.98
C ALA A 90 -4.72 -7.61 2.18
N PRO A 91 -4.76 -6.73 1.16
CA PRO A 91 -4.25 -5.37 1.31
C PRO A 91 -5.09 -4.56 2.32
N PRO A 92 -4.48 -3.61 3.04
CA PRO A 92 -5.22 -2.70 3.89
C PRO A 92 -6.21 -1.88 3.07
N GLY A 93 -7.42 -1.69 3.62
CA GLY A 93 -8.42 -0.79 3.05
C GLY A 93 -7.96 0.68 3.09
N GLY A 94 -8.61 1.55 2.31
CA GLY A 94 -8.31 2.99 2.33
C GLY A 94 -6.91 3.37 1.86
N LEU A 95 -6.23 2.49 1.12
CA LEU A 95 -4.87 2.68 0.62
C LEU A 95 -4.73 3.83 -0.38
N LEU A 96 -5.72 3.98 -1.27
CA LEU A 96 -5.77 4.92 -2.37
C LEU A 96 -7.09 5.70 -2.33
N SER A 97 -7.06 6.95 -2.79
CA SER A 97 -8.26 7.69 -3.21
C SER A 97 -9.07 6.90 -4.25
N PHE A 98 -10.36 7.21 -4.36
CA PHE A 98 -11.26 6.50 -5.27
C PHE A 98 -10.80 6.59 -6.73
N GLU A 99 -10.34 7.76 -7.15
CA GLU A 99 -9.85 8.05 -8.50
C GLU A 99 -8.60 7.22 -8.81
N ALA A 100 -7.61 7.21 -7.90
CA ALA A 100 -6.42 6.38 -8.06
C ALA A 100 -6.73 4.88 -7.99
N SER A 101 -7.71 4.48 -7.18
CA SER A 101 -8.16 3.10 -7.12
C SER A 101 -8.82 2.67 -8.43
N GLN A 102 -9.60 3.54 -9.09
CA GLN A 102 -10.17 3.25 -10.42
C GLN A 102 -9.09 3.17 -11.50
N ALA A 103 -8.17 4.13 -11.52
CA ALA A 103 -7.11 4.18 -12.53
C ALA A 103 -6.11 3.00 -12.42
N SER A 104 -6.12 2.26 -11.32
CA SER A 104 -5.23 1.12 -11.09
C SER A 104 -5.88 -0.26 -11.27
N GLN A 105 -7.18 -0.32 -11.57
CA GLN A 105 -7.92 -1.59 -11.67
C GLN A 105 -7.39 -2.52 -12.77
N ASP A 106 -6.85 -1.95 -13.85
CA ASP A 106 -6.38 -2.73 -15.01
C ASP A 106 -5.10 -3.53 -14.72
N TYR A 107 -4.38 -3.20 -13.65
CA TYR A 107 -3.09 -3.82 -13.35
C TYR A 107 -2.88 -4.18 -11.88
N ILE A 108 -3.80 -3.85 -10.97
CA ILE A 108 -3.76 -4.25 -9.57
C ILE A 108 -4.93 -5.17 -9.25
N CYS A 109 -4.64 -6.44 -8.96
CA CYS A 109 -5.59 -7.41 -8.48
C CYS A 109 -5.47 -7.55 -6.96
N SER A 110 -6.53 -7.19 -6.23
CA SER A 110 -6.61 -7.43 -4.79
C SER A 110 -7.26 -8.78 -4.50
N VAL A 111 -6.55 -9.66 -3.80
CA VAL A 111 -7.01 -11.00 -3.41
C VAL A 111 -7.40 -10.96 -1.92
N VAL A 112 -8.69 -11.14 -1.63
CA VAL A 112 -9.24 -11.05 -0.27
C VAL A 112 -9.92 -12.36 0.10
N LEU A 113 -9.58 -12.91 1.28
CA LEU A 113 -10.15 -14.17 1.76
C LEU A 113 -11.19 -13.94 2.86
N GLY A 114 -12.44 -14.31 2.61
CA GLY A 114 -13.50 -14.39 3.61
C GLY A 114 -13.85 -13.05 4.27
N LYS A 115 -13.89 -13.02 5.61
CA LYS A 115 -14.23 -11.84 6.42
C LYS A 115 -12.99 -11.07 6.89
N ASP A 116 -11.96 -10.98 6.05
CA ASP A 116 -10.73 -10.27 6.39
C ASP A 116 -11.02 -8.84 6.85
N MET A 117 -10.61 -8.50 8.06
CA MET A 117 -10.84 -7.18 8.64
C MET A 117 -9.89 -6.14 8.06
N ILE A 118 -8.69 -6.54 7.64
CA ILE A 118 -7.64 -5.64 7.15
C ILE A 118 -8.10 -4.88 5.90
N THR A 119 -8.82 -5.56 5.01
CA THR A 119 -9.38 -4.99 3.78
C THR A 119 -10.56 -4.04 4.04
N ARG A 120 -11.18 -4.11 5.22
CA ARG A 120 -12.29 -3.23 5.66
C ARG A 120 -11.83 -2.05 6.52
N LEU A 121 -10.54 -1.96 6.85
CA LEU A 121 -10.01 -0.83 7.60
C LEU A 121 -9.90 0.36 6.64
N SER A 122 -10.92 1.21 6.63
CA SER A 122 -10.77 2.56 6.06
C SER A 122 -9.97 3.45 7.02
N ILE A 123 -9.39 4.54 6.51
CA ILE A 123 -8.78 5.61 7.33
C ILE A 123 -9.70 6.00 8.50
N TRP A 124 -11.01 6.11 8.23
CA TRP A 124 -12.03 6.41 9.24
C TRP A 124 -12.20 5.32 10.29
N SER A 125 -12.20 4.05 9.87
CA SER A 125 -12.30 2.90 10.78
C SER A 125 -11.05 2.77 11.67
N MET A 126 -9.88 3.12 11.15
CA MET A 126 -8.63 3.15 11.91
C MET A 126 -8.60 4.31 12.91
N TYR A 127 -9.08 5.49 12.51
CA TYR A 127 -9.24 6.62 13.42
C TYR A 127 -10.21 6.30 14.56
N ASP A 128 -11.38 5.73 14.26
CA ASP A 128 -12.36 5.31 15.25
C ASP A 128 -11.81 4.22 16.19
N LEU A 129 -11.08 3.24 15.66
CA LEU A 129 -10.43 2.21 16.46
C LEU A 129 -9.35 2.80 17.39
N LYS A 130 -8.55 3.75 16.90
CA LYS A 130 -7.54 4.46 17.69
C LYS A 130 -8.18 5.24 18.83
N GLU A 131 -9.21 6.03 18.55
CA GLU A 131 -9.95 6.80 19.57
C GLU A 131 -10.58 5.89 20.62
N LYS A 132 -11.21 4.79 20.20
CA LYS A 132 -11.77 3.80 21.12
C LYS A 132 -10.71 3.12 21.99
N THR A 133 -9.55 2.80 21.42
CA THR A 133 -8.43 2.18 22.17
C THR A 133 -7.83 3.16 23.18
N LEU A 134 -7.60 4.41 22.78
CA LEU A 134 -7.12 5.47 23.69
C LEU A 134 -8.11 5.74 24.82
N THR A 135 -9.41 5.75 24.50
CA THR A 135 -10.48 5.91 25.48
C THR A 135 -10.53 4.74 26.46
N ALA A 136 -10.42 3.50 25.98
CA ALA A 136 -10.37 2.31 26.83
C ALA A 136 -9.14 2.30 27.76
N ILE A 137 -7.96 2.73 27.27
CA ILE A 137 -6.76 2.86 28.09
C ILE A 137 -6.93 3.95 29.15
N ARG A 138 -7.47 5.12 28.79
CA ARG A 138 -7.73 6.23 29.73
C ARG A 138 -8.73 5.86 30.83
N ASN A 139 -9.72 5.03 30.49
CA ASN A 139 -10.77 4.60 31.41
C ASN A 139 -10.43 3.28 32.13
N SER A 140 -9.25 2.70 31.90
CA SER A 140 -8.82 1.49 32.59
C SER A 140 -8.19 1.84 33.93
N HIS A 141 -8.91 1.53 35.02
CA HIS A 141 -8.48 1.77 36.40
C HIS A 141 -7.63 0.63 37.01
N SER A 142 -7.29 -0.39 36.24
CA SER A 142 -6.40 -1.47 36.69
C SER A 142 -4.94 -1.14 36.33
N PRO A 143 -4.01 -1.12 37.32
CA PRO A 143 -2.59 -0.94 37.02
C PRO A 143 -2.05 -2.13 36.22
N LYS A 144 -1.07 -1.86 35.36
CA LYS A 144 -0.34 -2.86 34.57
C LYS A 144 0.53 -3.74 35.47
#